data_AF-A0A2G9V4G7-F1
#
_entry.id   AF-A0A2G9V4G7-F1
#
_cell.length_a   1.000
_cell.length_b   1.000
_cell.length_c   1.000
_cell.angle_alpha   90.00
_cell.angle_beta   90.00
_cell.angle_gamma   90.00
#
_symmetry.space_group_name_H-M   'P 1'
#
loop_
_entity.id
_entity.type
_entity.pdbx_description
1 polymer ?
#
loop_
_entity_poly.entity_id
_entity_poly.type
_entity_poly.pdbx_seq_one_letter_code
_entity_poly.pdbx_strand_id
1 'polypeptide(L)'
;MNQRGALWDRLSLNIDAHLKEREEALQEIREGLEDDVVADKDKLMLQKQICGTTLSKELGDSRINRFISKDVDNHVVECSVEEVVRKHYLDNEGFNNAVHAEGSIWHTVLGLLFYDIIFDLNVKNVWLSEVQTNPIDLNSRDLYEDRRERFEERFTWLQTATDEELADAVRITWVSQHSLETSEINWSLFEDVGDFLVSFRFSLLTLLE
;
A
#
# COMPACT_ATOMS: atom_id res chain seq x y z
N MET A 1 -5.13 0.32 -23.94
CA MET A 1 -4.94 -0.67 -22.86
C MET A 1 -4.77 -2.02 -23.52
N ASN A 2 -3.62 -2.66 -23.33
CA ASN A 2 -3.36 -3.99 -23.87
C ASN A 2 -4.19 -5.02 -23.10
N GLN A 3 -5.00 -5.82 -23.79
CA GLN A 3 -5.92 -6.79 -23.17
C GLN A 3 -5.32 -8.20 -23.08
N ARG A 4 -4.08 -8.37 -23.55
CA ARG A 4 -3.46 -9.69 -23.72
C ARG A 4 -3.30 -10.46 -22.42
N GLY A 5 -2.97 -9.78 -21.33
CA GLY A 5 -2.94 -10.39 -19.99
C GLY A 5 -4.29 -10.91 -19.53
N ALA A 6 -5.36 -10.12 -19.72
CA ALA A 6 -6.72 -10.54 -19.39
C ALA A 6 -7.22 -11.72 -20.24
N LEU A 7 -6.73 -11.86 -21.47
CA LEU A 7 -7.04 -13.00 -22.33
C LEU A 7 -6.38 -14.28 -21.82
N TRP A 8 -5.10 -14.22 -21.44
CA TRP A 8 -4.38 -15.34 -20.82
C TRP A 8 -5.03 -15.78 -19.50
N ASP A 9 -5.42 -14.83 -18.64
CA ASP A 9 -6.12 -15.11 -17.38
C ASP A 9 -7.47 -15.82 -17.64
N ARG A 10 -8.23 -15.34 -18.61
CA ARG A 10 -9.51 -15.98 -18.98
C ARG A 10 -9.34 -17.36 -19.61
N LEU A 11 -8.30 -17.55 -20.41
CA LEU A 11 -8.01 -18.84 -21.02
C LEU A 11 -7.67 -19.88 -19.95
N SER A 12 -6.73 -19.57 -19.06
CA SER A 12 -6.33 -20.48 -17.98
C SER A 12 -7.49 -20.80 -17.04
N LEU A 13 -8.29 -19.79 -16.66
CA LEU A 13 -9.50 -19.98 -15.86
C LEU A 13 -10.52 -20.90 -16.54
N ASN A 14 -10.73 -20.75 -17.85
CA ASN A 14 -11.69 -21.59 -18.56
C ASN A 14 -11.21 -23.05 -18.64
N ILE A 15 -9.93 -23.27 -18.92
CA ILE A 15 -9.36 -24.62 -19.02
C ILE A 15 -9.39 -25.31 -17.65
N ASP A 16 -8.95 -24.62 -16.60
CA ASP A 16 -8.93 -25.20 -15.26
C ASP A 16 -10.33 -25.40 -14.67
N ALA A 17 -11.16 -24.34 -14.65
CA ALA A 17 -12.43 -24.37 -13.93
C ALA A 17 -13.60 -24.98 -14.72
N HIS A 18 -13.61 -24.83 -16.05
CA HIS A 18 -14.72 -25.29 -16.89
C HIS A 18 -14.41 -26.59 -17.62
N LEU A 19 -13.19 -26.76 -18.13
CA LEU A 19 -12.78 -27.99 -18.81
C LEU A 19 -12.17 -29.03 -17.85
N LYS A 20 -11.75 -28.61 -16.65
CA LYS A 20 -11.10 -29.47 -15.63
C LYS A 20 -9.79 -30.09 -16.12
N GLU A 21 -9.12 -29.43 -17.05
CA GLU A 21 -7.88 -29.86 -17.69
C GLU A 21 -6.68 -29.13 -17.09
N ARG A 22 -6.35 -29.51 -15.85
CA ARG A 22 -5.37 -28.78 -15.02
C ARG A 22 -3.97 -28.69 -15.62
N GLU A 23 -3.49 -29.74 -16.28
CA GLU A 23 -2.15 -29.76 -16.90
C GLU A 23 -2.05 -28.79 -18.09
N GLU A 24 -3.12 -28.68 -18.86
CA GLU A 24 -3.20 -27.75 -20.00
C GLU A 24 -3.30 -26.30 -19.51
N ALA A 25 -4.10 -26.05 -18.47
CA ALA A 25 -4.17 -24.72 -17.85
C ALA A 25 -2.79 -24.25 -17.34
N LEU A 26 -2.00 -25.15 -16.74
CA LEU A 26 -0.63 -24.85 -16.29
C LEU A 26 0.33 -24.56 -17.46
N GLN A 27 0.13 -25.22 -18.61
CA GLN A 27 0.92 -24.95 -19.80
C GLN A 27 0.63 -23.57 -20.36
N GLU A 28 -0.64 -23.21 -20.52
CA GLU A 28 -1.06 -21.89 -21.01
C GLU A 28 -0.61 -20.76 -20.05
N ILE A 29 -0.62 -21.00 -18.73
CA ILE A 29 -0.07 -20.05 -17.76
C ILE A 29 1.42 -19.82 -18.01
N ARG A 30 2.21 -20.88 -18.24
CA ARG A 30 3.65 -20.74 -18.54
C ARG A 30 3.87 -19.91 -19.81
N GLU A 31 3.10 -20.17 -20.86
CA GLU A 31 3.19 -19.44 -22.12
C GLU A 31 2.79 -17.96 -21.96
N GLY A 32 1.75 -17.67 -21.18
CA GLY A 32 1.36 -16.29 -20.85
C GLY A 32 2.39 -15.52 -20.03
N LEU A 33 3.24 -16.21 -19.25
CA LEU A 33 4.35 -15.59 -18.51
C LEU A 33 5.56 -15.26 -19.38
N GLU A 34 5.81 -16.08 -20.40
CA GLU A 34 6.86 -15.86 -21.41
C GLU A 34 6.48 -14.80 -22.45
N ASP A 35 5.22 -14.36 -22.49
CA ASP A 35 4.73 -13.36 -23.43
C ASP A 35 5.24 -11.94 -23.08
N ASP A 36 6.15 -11.42 -23.89
CA ASP A 36 6.76 -10.08 -23.74
C ASP A 36 5.74 -8.92 -23.80
N VAL A 37 4.55 -9.17 -24.36
CA VAL A 37 3.52 -8.16 -24.56
C VAL A 37 2.57 -8.09 -23.34
N VAL A 38 2.64 -9.04 -22.41
CA VAL A 38 1.85 -9.04 -21.16
C VAL A 38 2.54 -8.17 -20.12
N ALA A 39 1.79 -7.24 -19.51
CA ALA A 39 2.34 -6.38 -18.47
C ALA A 39 2.69 -7.19 -17.21
N ASP A 40 3.70 -6.77 -16.45
CA ASP A 40 4.14 -7.47 -15.22
C ASP A 40 3.01 -7.68 -14.21
N LYS A 41 2.09 -6.71 -14.11
CA LYS A 41 0.88 -6.83 -13.30
C LYS A 41 0.03 -8.03 -13.71
N ASP A 42 -0.17 -8.24 -15.02
CA ASP A 42 -1.00 -9.34 -15.52
C ASP A 42 -0.27 -10.68 -15.42
N LYS A 43 1.06 -10.70 -15.55
CA LYS A 43 1.89 -11.88 -15.26
C LYS A 43 1.76 -12.31 -13.79
N LEU A 44 1.67 -11.36 -12.87
CA LEU A 44 1.48 -11.66 -11.45
C LEU A 44 0.13 -12.34 -11.18
N MET A 45 -0.93 -11.92 -11.88
CA MET A 45 -2.27 -12.53 -11.78
C MET A 45 -2.26 -13.99 -12.26
N LEU A 46 -1.44 -14.32 -13.25
CA LEU A 46 -1.26 -15.69 -13.74
C LEU A 46 -0.46 -16.58 -12.76
N GLN A 47 0.37 -16.00 -11.90
CA GLN A 47 1.27 -16.75 -11.01
C GLN A 47 0.68 -17.06 -9.63
N LYS A 48 -0.15 -16.16 -9.09
CA LYS A 48 -0.60 -16.26 -7.69
C LYS A 48 -2.11 -16.22 -7.56
N GLN A 49 -2.66 -17.36 -7.16
CA GLN A 49 -4.06 -17.48 -6.80
C GLN A 49 -4.19 -17.65 -5.28
N ILE A 50 -4.81 -16.67 -4.63
CA ILE A 50 -5.13 -16.74 -3.20
C ILE A 50 -6.61 -17.08 -3.07
N CYS A 51 -6.91 -18.17 -2.37
CA CYS A 51 -8.27 -18.68 -2.19
C CYS A 51 -8.78 -18.37 -0.78
N GLY A 52 -10.03 -17.90 -0.68
CA GLY A 52 -10.74 -17.68 0.57
C GLY A 52 -12.11 -18.34 0.58
N THR A 53 -12.61 -18.72 1.75
CA THR A 53 -13.96 -19.27 1.90
C THR A 53 -14.96 -18.12 2.02
N THR A 54 -16.03 -18.11 1.22
CA THR A 54 -17.03 -17.02 1.21
C THR A 54 -18.21 -17.33 2.15
N LEU A 55 -18.67 -16.32 2.90
CA LEU A 55 -19.81 -16.43 3.81
C LEU A 55 -21.15 -16.39 3.04
N SER A 56 -21.25 -15.48 2.06
CA SER A 56 -22.43 -15.31 1.21
C SER A 56 -22.06 -14.45 -0.01
N LYS A 57 -22.76 -14.65 -1.13
CA LYS A 57 -22.88 -13.65 -2.20
C LYS A 57 -24.24 -12.98 -1.99
N GLU A 58 -24.35 -11.98 -1.13
CA GLU A 58 -25.60 -11.20 -1.09
C GLU A 58 -25.73 -10.40 -2.40
N LEU A 59 -26.76 -10.73 -3.19
CA LEU A 59 -27.12 -10.10 -4.46
C LEU A 59 -27.87 -8.76 -4.22
N GLY A 60 -27.23 -7.83 -3.51
CA GLY A 60 -27.62 -6.44 -3.47
C GLY A 60 -26.91 -5.59 -4.54
N ASP A 61 -27.33 -4.33 -4.68
CA ASP A 61 -26.73 -3.37 -5.64
C ASP A 61 -25.27 -2.98 -5.28
N SER A 62 -24.79 -3.37 -4.11
CA SER A 62 -23.41 -3.17 -3.65
C SER A 62 -22.72 -4.51 -3.42
N ARG A 63 -21.87 -4.90 -4.37
CA ARG A 63 -21.10 -6.16 -4.32
C ARG A 63 -19.93 -6.04 -3.32
N ILE A 64 -20.15 -6.41 -2.07
CA ILE A 64 -19.04 -6.66 -1.14
C ILE A 64 -18.96 -8.17 -0.91
N ASN A 65 -17.91 -8.80 -1.44
CA ASN A 65 -17.64 -10.21 -1.15
C ASN A 65 -17.15 -10.32 0.30
N ARG A 66 -17.83 -11.15 1.09
CA ARG A 66 -17.46 -11.40 2.48
C ARG A 66 -16.92 -12.80 2.67
N PHE A 67 -15.80 -12.91 3.38
CA PHE A 67 -15.07 -14.14 3.58
C PHE A 67 -15.16 -14.59 5.04
N ILE A 68 -14.80 -15.84 5.29
CA ILE A 68 -14.61 -16.37 6.63
C ILE A 68 -13.18 -16.80 6.84
N SER A 69 -12.67 -16.54 8.04
CA SER A 69 -11.40 -17.03 8.53
C SER A 69 -11.57 -17.57 9.95
N LYS A 70 -10.56 -18.28 10.44
CA LYS A 70 -10.53 -18.75 11.83
C LYS A 70 -9.71 -17.80 12.66
N ASP A 71 -10.20 -17.44 13.84
CA ASP A 71 -9.43 -16.68 14.82
C ASP A 71 -8.49 -17.58 15.63
N VAL A 72 -7.76 -16.99 16.58
CA VAL A 72 -6.83 -17.69 17.49
C VAL A 72 -7.50 -18.76 18.35
N ASP A 73 -8.81 -18.61 18.64
CA ASP A 73 -9.61 -19.57 19.40
C ASP A 73 -10.33 -20.57 18.48
N ASN A 74 -10.00 -20.57 17.19
CA ASN A 74 -10.59 -21.43 16.15
C ASN A 74 -12.11 -21.21 15.95
N HIS A 75 -12.63 -20.04 16.32
CA HIS A 75 -13.97 -19.60 15.95
C HIS A 75 -13.99 -19.10 14.50
N VAL A 76 -15.12 -19.32 13.82
CA VAL A 76 -15.34 -18.82 12.46
C VAL A 76 -15.74 -17.35 12.56
N VAL A 77 -14.88 -16.48 12.04
CA VAL A 77 -15.09 -15.03 12.01
C VAL A 77 -15.16 -14.51 10.58
N GLU A 78 -16.03 -13.53 10.38
CA GLU A 78 -16.19 -12.83 9.12
C GLU A 78 -14.99 -11.90 8.85
N CYS A 79 -14.48 -11.89 7.63
CA CYS A 79 -13.35 -11.04 7.23
C CYS A 79 -13.49 -10.48 5.80
N SER A 80 -12.70 -9.44 5.52
CA SER A 80 -12.59 -8.85 4.19
C SER A 80 -11.65 -9.65 3.29
N VAL A 81 -11.56 -9.29 2.00
CA VAL A 81 -10.62 -9.95 1.07
C VAL A 81 -9.16 -9.65 1.43
N GLU A 82 -8.88 -8.45 1.92
CA GLU A 82 -7.56 -7.99 2.31
C GLU A 82 -7.03 -8.82 3.49
N GLU A 83 -7.90 -9.16 4.44
CA GLU A 83 -7.55 -10.02 5.57
C GLU A 83 -7.29 -11.48 5.14
N VAL A 84 -7.98 -11.98 4.10
CA VAL A 84 -7.67 -13.29 3.48
C VAL A 84 -6.27 -13.25 2.86
N VAL A 85 -5.97 -12.21 2.10
CA VAL A 85 -4.64 -12.03 1.48
C VAL A 85 -3.56 -11.88 2.55
N ARG A 86 -3.81 -11.07 3.57
CA ARG A 86 -2.90 -10.86 4.70
C ARG A 86 -2.53 -12.18 5.38
N LYS A 87 -3.52 -12.98 5.79
CA LYS A 87 -3.28 -14.31 6.39
C LYS A 87 -2.47 -15.21 5.48
N HIS A 88 -2.78 -15.23 4.17
CA HIS A 88 -2.04 -16.05 3.23
C HIS A 88 -0.53 -15.74 3.22
N TYR A 89 -0.17 -14.45 3.18
CA TYR A 89 1.24 -14.05 3.19
C TYR A 89 1.94 -14.35 4.51
N LEU A 90 1.25 -14.15 5.65
CA LEU A 90 1.79 -14.46 6.97
C LEU A 90 2.00 -15.98 7.16
N ASP A 91 1.01 -16.79 6.78
CA ASP A 91 0.99 -18.22 7.09
C ASP A 91 1.78 -19.06 6.08
N ASN A 92 1.82 -18.67 4.79
CA ASN A 92 2.34 -19.52 3.71
C ASN A 92 3.62 -18.99 3.05
N GLU A 93 3.91 -17.70 3.16
CA GLU A 93 4.98 -17.04 2.38
C GLU A 93 6.10 -16.48 3.25
N GLY A 94 6.06 -16.74 4.57
CA GLY A 94 7.15 -16.42 5.50
C GLY A 94 7.27 -14.94 5.88
N PHE A 95 6.20 -14.16 5.71
CA PHE A 95 6.15 -12.78 6.18
C PHE A 95 5.81 -12.75 7.68
N ASN A 96 6.53 -11.92 8.44
CA ASN A 96 6.34 -11.82 9.89
C ASN A 96 5.30 -10.75 10.28
N ASN A 97 5.09 -9.76 9.42
CA ASN A 97 4.10 -8.70 9.62
C ASN A 97 3.49 -8.28 8.28
N ALA A 98 2.27 -7.75 8.33
CA ALA A 98 1.53 -7.28 7.16
C ALA A 98 0.48 -6.26 7.60
N VAL A 99 0.46 -5.13 6.89
CA VAL A 99 -0.46 -4.02 7.12
C VAL A 99 -1.26 -3.77 5.85
N HIS A 100 -2.59 -3.67 5.99
CA HIS A 100 -3.44 -3.18 4.92
C HIS A 100 -3.72 -1.69 5.14
N ALA A 101 -3.18 -0.85 4.26
CA ALA A 101 -3.18 0.60 4.43
C ALA A 101 -3.71 1.38 3.23
N GLU A 102 -4.02 0.70 2.12
CA GLU A 102 -4.27 1.35 0.82
C GLU A 102 -3.22 2.44 0.51
N GLY A 103 -3.65 3.67 0.22
CA GLY A 103 -2.77 4.82 0.03
C GLY A 103 -2.27 5.48 1.32
N SER A 104 -2.88 5.20 2.49
CA SER A 104 -2.55 5.89 3.75
C SER A 104 -1.12 5.64 4.21
N ILE A 105 -0.50 4.52 3.81
CA ILE A 105 0.91 4.25 4.07
C ILE A 105 1.82 5.29 3.41
N TRP A 106 1.54 5.67 2.17
CA TRP A 106 2.35 6.65 1.44
C TRP A 106 2.13 8.06 1.96
N HIS A 107 0.90 8.39 2.35
CA HIS A 107 0.61 9.63 3.06
C HIS A 107 1.38 9.70 4.38
N THR A 108 1.41 8.61 5.14
CA THR A 108 2.12 8.54 6.43
C THR A 108 3.63 8.69 6.24
N VAL A 109 4.22 8.01 5.26
CA VAL A 109 5.64 8.15 4.90
C VAL A 109 5.97 9.58 4.49
N LEU A 110 5.16 10.18 3.61
CA LEU A 110 5.32 11.58 3.19
C LEU A 110 5.20 12.53 4.39
N GLY A 111 4.15 12.37 5.20
CA GLY A 111 3.92 13.19 6.38
C GLY A 111 5.07 13.12 7.38
N LEU A 112 5.62 11.93 7.63
CA LEU A 112 6.76 11.75 8.54
C LEU A 112 8.04 12.38 7.99
N LEU A 113 8.33 12.20 6.70
CA LEU A 113 9.55 12.66 6.05
C LEU A 113 9.51 14.13 5.61
N PHE A 114 8.33 14.76 5.50
CA PHE A 114 8.16 16.14 5.02
C PHE A 114 7.38 17.01 5.99
N TYR A 115 7.21 16.57 7.25
CA TYR A 115 6.40 17.28 8.23
C TYR A 115 6.76 18.77 8.35
N ASP A 116 8.06 19.05 8.49
CA ASP A 116 8.60 20.40 8.65
C ASP A 116 8.41 21.31 7.42
N ILE A 117 8.08 20.72 6.27
CA ILE A 117 7.82 21.42 5.02
C ILE A 117 6.30 21.61 4.88
N ILE A 118 5.52 20.52 4.96
CA ILE A 118 4.07 20.55 4.81
C ILE A 118 3.43 21.45 5.88
N PHE A 119 3.81 21.24 7.15
CA PHE A 119 3.22 21.92 8.29
C PHE A 119 4.02 23.18 8.73
N ASP A 120 4.79 23.78 7.82
CA ASP A 120 5.53 25.01 8.11
C ASP A 120 4.56 26.18 8.41
N LEU A 121 4.61 26.66 9.65
CA LEU A 121 3.78 27.78 10.12
C LEU A 121 4.22 29.14 9.57
N ASN A 122 5.40 29.23 8.94
CA ASN A 122 5.91 30.48 8.35
C ASN A 122 5.32 30.77 6.95
N VAL A 123 4.67 29.78 6.33
CA VAL A 123 4.01 29.96 5.04
C VAL A 123 2.76 30.82 5.23
N LYS A 124 2.68 31.90 4.46
CA LYS A 124 1.60 32.89 4.59
C LYS A 124 0.33 32.39 3.91
N ASN A 125 -0.82 32.84 4.41
CA ASN A 125 -2.16 32.61 3.83
C ASN A 125 -2.63 31.15 3.80
N VAL A 126 -1.89 30.20 4.37
CA VAL A 126 -2.31 28.78 4.43
C VAL A 126 -2.87 28.36 5.80
N TRP A 127 -2.52 29.13 6.84
CA TRP A 127 -3.02 29.00 8.20
C TRP A 127 -3.89 30.21 8.55
N LEU A 128 -5.21 30.01 8.50
CA LEU A 128 -6.26 30.99 8.77
C LEU A 128 -6.78 30.93 10.21
N SER A 129 -6.51 29.86 10.95
CA SER A 129 -6.99 29.62 12.32
C SER A 129 -6.04 28.73 13.12
N GLU A 130 -6.01 28.92 14.45
CA GLU A 130 -5.19 28.13 15.40
C GLU A 130 -5.67 26.68 15.55
N VAL A 131 -6.90 26.36 15.14
CA VAL A 131 -7.47 25.00 15.24
C VAL A 131 -7.35 24.20 13.95
N GLN A 132 -6.66 24.73 12.93
CA GLN A 132 -6.39 23.96 11.72
C GLN A 132 -5.43 22.82 12.01
N THR A 133 -5.79 21.64 11.53
CA THR A 133 -4.92 20.46 11.54
C THR A 133 -4.00 20.40 10.33
N ASN A 134 -4.41 21.02 9.22
CA ASN A 134 -3.69 21.00 7.94
C ASN A 134 -3.69 22.39 7.28
N PRO A 135 -2.67 22.71 6.47
CA PRO A 135 -2.67 23.93 5.68
C PRO A 135 -3.71 23.81 4.55
N ILE A 136 -4.41 24.90 4.22
CA ILE A 136 -5.54 24.84 3.27
C ILE A 136 -5.13 24.46 1.84
N ASP A 137 -3.84 24.61 1.51
CA ASP A 137 -3.26 24.35 0.20
C ASP A 137 -2.78 22.89 0.03
N LEU A 138 -2.85 22.06 1.08
CA LEU A 138 -2.40 20.67 1.10
C LEU A 138 -2.88 19.83 -0.10
N ASN A 139 -4.13 20.02 -0.54
CA ASN A 139 -4.74 19.31 -1.67
C ASN A 139 -4.74 20.14 -2.97
N SER A 140 -3.88 21.15 -3.05
CA SER A 140 -3.68 22.02 -4.22
C SER A 140 -2.26 21.84 -4.77
N ARG A 141 -2.06 22.31 -6.00
CA ARG A 141 -0.71 22.46 -6.57
C ARG A 141 0.12 23.49 -5.80
N ASP A 142 -0.55 24.42 -5.13
CA ASP A 142 0.09 25.52 -4.40
C ASP A 142 0.96 25.03 -3.23
N LEU A 143 0.62 23.87 -2.61
CA LEU A 143 1.46 23.26 -1.56
C LEU A 143 2.91 23.14 -2.01
N TYR A 144 3.09 22.57 -3.20
CA TYR A 144 4.40 22.34 -3.78
C TYR A 144 5.00 23.64 -4.33
N GLU A 145 4.21 24.45 -5.05
CA GLU A 145 4.72 25.68 -5.66
C GLU A 145 5.25 26.69 -4.64
N ASP A 146 4.53 26.88 -3.53
CA ASP A 146 4.91 27.84 -2.49
C ASP A 146 6.07 27.35 -1.60
N ARG A 147 6.39 26.05 -1.65
CA ARG A 147 7.47 25.40 -0.86
C ARG A 147 8.50 24.69 -1.74
N ARG A 148 8.53 25.00 -3.04
CA ARG A 148 9.27 24.24 -4.06
C ARG A 148 10.72 24.01 -3.69
N GLU A 149 11.42 25.08 -3.29
CA GLU A 149 12.84 25.01 -2.92
C GLU A 149 13.10 24.00 -1.80
N ARG A 150 12.27 23.98 -0.75
CA ARG A 150 12.41 23.06 0.38
C ARG A 150 12.08 21.62 -0.01
N PHE A 151 11.06 21.42 -0.86
CA PHE A 151 10.73 20.10 -1.39
C PHE A 151 11.88 19.55 -2.25
N GLU A 152 12.40 20.33 -3.18
CA GLU A 152 13.52 19.94 -4.04
C GLU A 152 14.80 19.63 -3.25
N GLU A 153 15.10 20.42 -2.22
CA GLU A 153 16.20 20.15 -1.29
C GLU A 153 16.00 18.82 -0.56
N ARG A 154 14.79 18.57 -0.03
CA ARG A 154 14.45 17.32 0.65
C ARG A 154 14.51 16.11 -0.30
N PHE A 155 14.05 16.24 -1.55
CA PHE A 155 14.18 15.18 -2.56
C PHE A 155 15.64 14.87 -2.89
N THR A 156 16.47 15.90 -3.03
CA THR A 156 17.92 15.72 -3.26
C THR A 156 18.59 15.03 -2.08
N TRP A 157 18.22 15.42 -0.85
CA TRP A 157 18.67 14.73 0.36
C TRP A 157 18.22 13.27 0.38
N LEU A 158 16.95 12.96 0.09
CA LEU A 158 16.43 11.59 0.05
C LEU A 158 17.21 10.68 -0.92
N GLN A 159 17.72 11.22 -2.04
CA GLN A 159 18.53 10.47 -3.00
C GLN A 159 19.91 10.05 -2.46
N THR A 160 20.43 10.74 -1.44
CA THR A 160 21.79 10.55 -0.93
C THR A 160 21.84 10.14 0.55
N ALA A 161 20.72 10.26 1.26
CA ALA A 161 20.59 9.94 2.67
C ALA A 161 20.78 8.44 2.92
N THR A 162 21.46 8.14 4.02
CA THR A 162 21.59 6.78 4.53
C THR A 162 20.30 6.33 5.22
N ASP A 163 20.09 5.02 5.30
CA ASP A 163 18.95 4.44 6.03
C ASP A 163 18.87 4.96 7.49
N GLU A 164 20.01 5.22 8.14
CA GLU A 164 20.05 5.74 9.51
C GLU A 164 19.61 7.20 9.58
N GLU A 165 20.01 8.05 8.63
CA GLU A 165 19.57 9.45 8.56
C GLU A 165 18.06 9.55 8.28
N LEU A 166 17.52 8.66 7.45
CA LEU A 166 16.08 8.57 7.19
C LEU A 166 15.33 8.10 8.44
N ALA A 167 15.86 7.08 9.12
CA ALA A 167 15.31 6.59 10.38
C ALA A 167 15.31 7.67 11.46
N ASP A 168 16.39 8.46 11.56
CA ASP A 168 16.49 9.58 12.49
C ASP A 168 15.48 10.69 12.18
N ALA A 169 15.34 11.08 10.91
CA ALA A 169 14.33 12.06 10.50
C ALA A 169 12.90 11.60 10.89
N VAL A 170 12.58 10.33 10.64
CA VAL A 170 11.30 9.74 11.03
C VAL A 170 11.14 9.72 12.55
N ARG A 171 12.16 9.30 13.30
CA ARG A 171 12.12 9.28 14.79
C ARG A 171 11.89 10.67 15.37
N ILE A 172 12.56 11.68 14.84
CA ILE A 172 12.42 13.07 15.27
C ILE A 172 10.98 13.53 15.07
N THR A 173 10.42 13.34 13.87
CA THR A 173 9.03 13.70 13.58
C THR A 173 8.06 12.90 14.45
N TRP A 174 8.26 11.59 14.56
CA TRP A 174 7.39 10.72 15.36
C TRP A 174 7.32 11.21 16.81
N VAL A 175 8.45 11.34 17.50
CA VAL A 175 8.48 11.76 18.90
C VAL A 175 7.90 13.16 19.09
N SER A 176 8.18 14.08 18.17
CA SER A 176 7.79 15.49 18.31
C SER A 176 6.32 15.73 18.00
N GLN A 177 5.71 14.92 17.13
CA GLN A 177 4.41 15.21 16.54
C GLN A 177 3.35 14.13 16.81
N HIS A 178 3.68 13.03 17.50
CA HIS A 178 2.77 11.90 17.73
C HIS A 178 1.41 12.28 18.34
N SER A 179 1.38 13.36 19.11
CA SER A 179 0.16 13.86 19.78
C SER A 179 -0.70 14.78 18.91
N LEU A 180 -0.31 15.05 17.66
CA LEU A 180 -1.02 15.94 16.77
C LEU A 180 -1.84 15.16 15.75
N GLU A 181 -3.09 15.57 15.56
CA GLU A 181 -3.96 15.03 14.51
C GLU A 181 -3.70 15.79 13.21
N THR A 182 -3.14 15.11 12.21
CA THR A 182 -2.99 15.62 10.83
C THR A 182 -3.63 14.63 9.85
N SER A 183 -4.00 15.08 8.64
CA SER A 183 -4.57 14.14 7.65
C SER A 183 -3.53 13.25 6.98
N GLU A 184 -2.26 13.64 7.04
CA GLU A 184 -1.18 12.96 6.33
C GLU A 184 -0.66 11.77 7.13
N ILE A 185 -0.61 11.87 8.46
CA ILE A 185 0.01 10.85 9.31
C ILE A 185 -1.08 10.02 9.99
N ASN A 186 -1.19 8.75 9.59
CA ASN A 186 -2.00 7.79 10.31
C ASN A 186 -1.19 7.12 11.42
N TRP A 187 -1.26 7.68 12.63
CA TRP A 187 -0.58 7.16 13.81
C TRP A 187 -1.04 5.78 14.27
N SER A 188 -2.21 5.31 13.82
CA SER A 188 -2.74 3.99 14.17
C SER A 188 -2.26 2.87 13.24
N LEU A 189 -1.53 3.24 12.18
CA LEU A 189 -1.11 2.29 11.15
C LEU A 189 0.02 1.36 11.62
N PHE A 190 0.83 1.83 12.57
CA PHE A 190 1.96 1.10 13.16
C PHE A 190 1.89 1.22 14.68
N GLU A 191 2.33 0.19 15.40
CA GLU A 191 2.27 0.17 16.86
C GLU A 191 3.20 1.23 17.46
N ASP A 192 4.40 1.35 16.90
CA ASP A 192 5.40 2.34 17.26
C ASP A 192 6.33 2.66 16.08
N VAL A 193 7.27 3.59 16.30
CA VAL A 193 8.25 3.98 15.28
C VAL A 193 9.18 2.82 14.91
N GLY A 194 9.45 1.88 15.81
CA GLY A 194 10.26 0.70 15.52
C GLY A 194 9.56 -0.23 14.54
N ASP A 195 8.26 -0.48 14.73
CA ASP A 195 7.42 -1.26 13.82
C ASP A 195 7.39 -0.63 12.41
N PHE A 196 7.26 0.70 12.33
CA PHE A 196 7.36 1.44 11.08
C PHE A 196 8.73 1.22 10.40
N LEU A 197 9.83 1.44 11.13
CA LEU A 197 11.20 1.39 10.59
C LEU A 197 11.63 -0.03 10.18
N VAL A 198 11.14 -1.06 10.85
CA VAL A 198 11.40 -2.46 10.46
C VAL A 198 10.59 -2.83 9.21
N SER A 199 9.38 -2.29 9.09
CA SER A 199 8.49 -2.53 7.95
C SER A 199 8.93 -1.78 6.69
N PHE A 200 9.59 -0.63 6.84
CA PHE A 200 10.07 0.20 5.74
C PHE A 200 11.59 0.10 5.58
N ARG A 201 12.05 -0.69 4.61
CA ARG A 201 13.42 -0.53 4.10
C ARG A 201 13.47 0.66 3.16
N PHE A 202 14.06 1.76 3.63
CA PHE A 202 14.19 3.00 2.87
C PHE A 202 14.99 2.84 1.56
N SER A 203 15.81 1.79 1.45
CA SER A 203 16.46 1.39 0.20
C SER A 203 15.51 1.11 -0.98
N LEU A 204 14.19 1.01 -0.75
CA LEU A 204 13.17 0.88 -1.80
C LEU A 204 12.66 2.23 -2.34
N LEU A 205 12.94 3.35 -1.66
CA LEU A 205 12.56 4.69 -2.12
C LEU A 205 13.38 5.17 -3.32
N THR A 206 14.50 4.51 -3.62
CA THR A 206 15.37 4.79 -4.77
C THR A 206 14.88 4.16 -6.08
N LEU A 207 13.78 3.40 -6.07
CA LEU A 207 13.19 2.77 -7.27
C LEU A 207 12.19 3.67 -8.02
N LEU A 208 12.18 4.98 -7.77
CA LEU A 208 11.34 5.97 -8.48
C LEU A 208 12.07 6.62 -9.68
N GLU A 209 12.83 5.84 -10.45
CA GLU A 209 13.34 6.24 -11.78
C GLU A 209 12.43 5.76 -12.91
#